data_AF-A0A1F8UWH1-F1
#
_entry.id   AF-A0A1F8UWH1-F1
#
_cell.length_a   1.000
_cell.length_b   1.000
_cell.length_c   1.000
_cell.angle_alpha   90.00
_cell.angle_beta   90.00
_cell.angle_gamma   90.00
#
_symmetry.space_group_name_H-M   'P 1'
#
loop_
_entity.id
_entity.type
_entity.pdbx_description
1 polymer ?
#
loop_
_entity_poly.entity_id
_entity_poly.type
_entity_poly.pdbx_seq_one_letter_code
_entity_poly.pdbx_strand_id
1 'polypeptide(L)'
;MNRKLLLLGVFACLVFLAVGCTKEQQNAGGTTGETTQVIYEKLETVPSELKTAVVDIEKMKGFSVIESNDNEKYIFIGLGEKPTDGYDVDVKSVKEANDKVTIEIDEIKPAADAKVTTAKTYPYVIVKVNTALDAFEVITTSGEQFKDVADETSETTDNNTTGNTTNTTTEDTTE
;
A
#
# COMPACT_ATOMS: atom_id res chain seq x y z
N MET A 1 50.29 51.88 48.42
CA MET A 1 49.03 52.38 49.03
C MET A 1 48.19 53.02 47.94
N ASN A 2 47.48 52.23 47.12
CA ASN A 2 46.60 52.77 46.08
C ASN A 2 45.47 51.75 45.82
N ARG A 3 44.28 52.06 46.33
CA ARG A 3 43.04 51.28 46.25
C ARG A 3 42.21 51.87 45.11
N LYS A 4 41.94 51.12 44.04
CA LYS A 4 40.82 51.29 43.08
C LYS A 4 40.63 49.92 42.40
N LEU A 5 39.89 48.98 42.98
CA LEU A 5 38.42 48.93 43.11
C LEU A 5 37.73 49.02 41.74
N LEU A 6 37.43 47.83 41.20
CA LEU A 6 36.10 47.40 40.77
C LEU A 6 35.34 48.40 39.91
N LEU A 7 35.40 48.23 38.58
CA LEU A 7 34.33 48.61 37.61
C LEU A 7 34.77 48.46 36.14
N LEU A 8 35.20 47.28 35.68
CA LEU A 8 35.22 46.98 34.23
C LEU A 8 35.07 45.50 33.88
N GLY A 9 34.60 44.69 34.84
CA GLY A 9 34.12 43.32 34.63
C GLY A 9 32.67 43.26 34.12
N VAL A 10 32.26 44.22 33.29
CA VAL A 10 30.91 44.29 32.68
C VAL A 10 30.97 44.43 31.15
N PHE A 11 32.14 44.67 30.56
CA PHE A 11 32.28 44.79 29.10
C PHE A 11 32.65 43.48 28.39
N ALA A 12 32.93 42.41 29.14
CA ALA A 12 33.23 41.08 28.59
C ALA A 12 32.02 40.13 28.53
N CYS A 13 30.82 40.60 28.90
CA CYS A 13 29.65 39.74 29.10
C CYS A 13 28.47 40.00 28.15
N LEU A 14 28.65 40.82 27.11
CA LEU A 14 27.53 41.28 26.25
C LEU A 14 27.71 41.04 24.74
N VAL A 15 28.71 40.26 24.31
CA VAL A 15 28.89 39.89 22.88
C VAL A 15 29.16 38.39 22.69
N PHE A 16 28.63 37.54 23.58
CA PHE A 16 28.59 36.08 23.41
C PHE A 16 27.17 35.51 23.49
N LEU A 17 26.16 36.29 23.03
CA LEU A 17 24.77 35.83 22.88
C LEU A 17 24.49 35.35 21.44
N ALA A 18 25.30 34.43 20.96
CA ALA A 18 24.95 33.58 19.82
C ALA A 18 25.13 32.11 20.22
N VAL A 19 24.48 31.71 21.32
CA VAL A 19 24.12 30.30 21.55
C VAL A 19 22.90 30.06 20.66
N GLY A 20 23.15 29.54 19.46
CA GLY A 20 22.10 29.00 18.61
C GLY A 20 21.46 27.81 19.32
N CYS A 21 20.25 28.00 19.85
CA CYS A 21 19.34 26.90 20.10
C CYS A 21 18.92 26.32 18.75
N THR A 22 19.44 25.15 18.40
CA THR A 22 18.77 24.30 17.42
C THR A 22 18.60 22.92 18.01
N LYS A 23 17.42 22.74 18.61
CA LYS A 23 16.68 21.51 18.92
C LYS A 23 17.53 20.26 19.15
N GLU A 24 17.85 20.04 20.41
CA GLU A 24 18.04 18.71 20.96
C GLU A 24 16.69 17.99 20.95
N GLN A 25 16.55 16.99 20.08
CA GLN A 25 15.44 16.07 20.09
C GLN A 25 15.86 14.86 20.93
N GLN A 26 15.54 14.88 22.22
CA GLN A 26 15.57 13.68 23.05
C GLN A 26 14.22 12.96 23.00
N ASN A 27 14.34 11.63 22.95
CA ASN A 27 13.34 10.58 23.12
C ASN A 27 12.54 10.16 21.87
N ALA A 28 12.86 8.99 21.34
CA ALA A 28 12.33 7.75 21.89
C ALA A 28 13.29 6.59 21.62
N GLY A 29 13.57 5.78 22.65
CA GLY A 29 14.17 4.46 22.46
C GLY A 29 13.21 3.59 21.66
N GLY A 30 13.63 3.24 20.46
CA GLY A 30 13.03 2.22 19.61
C GLY A 30 14.12 1.79 18.66
N THR A 31 14.40 0.49 18.62
CA THR A 31 15.32 -0.13 17.66
C THR A 31 15.04 0.47 16.29
N THR A 32 15.89 1.38 15.82
CA THR A 32 15.80 1.91 14.46
C THR A 32 16.29 0.76 13.58
N GLY A 33 15.37 -0.13 13.20
CA GLY A 33 15.65 -1.14 12.20
C GLY A 33 16.17 -0.43 10.97
N GLU A 34 17.36 -0.82 10.52
CA GLU A 34 17.94 -0.31 9.28
C GLU A 34 16.92 -0.48 8.16
N THR A 35 16.47 0.63 7.57
CA THR A 35 15.51 0.59 6.47
C THR A 35 16.28 0.42 5.17
N THR A 36 16.01 -0.67 4.45
CA THR A 36 16.70 -1.00 3.20
C THR A 36 15.74 -0.91 2.02
N GLN A 37 16.18 -0.26 0.94
CA GLN A 37 15.43 -0.24 -0.32
C GLN A 37 15.54 -1.61 -0.99
N VAL A 38 14.40 -2.21 -1.33
CA VAL A 38 14.34 -3.51 -2.00
C VAL A 38 14.35 -3.31 -3.51
N ILE A 39 14.97 -4.24 -4.23
CA ILE A 39 14.89 -4.33 -5.69
C ILE A 39 13.53 -4.92 -6.05
N TYR A 40 12.77 -4.21 -6.88
CA TYR A 40 11.47 -4.67 -7.35
C TYR A 40 11.26 -4.35 -8.83
N GLU A 41 10.33 -5.06 -9.45
CA GLU A 41 9.90 -4.87 -10.84
C GLU A 41 8.37 -4.79 -10.90
N LYS A 42 7.85 -3.77 -11.59
CA LYS A 42 6.43 -3.69 -11.97
C LYS A 42 6.24 -4.54 -13.23
N LEU A 43 5.33 -5.50 -13.19
CA LEU A 43 5.02 -6.31 -14.36
C LEU A 43 4.02 -5.57 -15.26
N GLU A 44 4.41 -5.34 -16.50
CA GLU A 44 3.55 -4.71 -17.52
C GLU A 44 2.42 -5.65 -18.00
N THR A 45 2.64 -6.95 -17.89
CA THR A 45 1.67 -7.99 -18.26
C THR A 45 1.69 -9.10 -17.23
N VAL A 46 0.52 -9.65 -16.91
CA VAL A 46 0.39 -10.80 -15.99
C VAL A 46 0.99 -12.05 -16.65
N PRO A 47 2.05 -12.65 -16.08
CA PRO A 47 2.60 -13.94 -16.51
C PRO A 47 1.52 -15.03 -16.51
N SER A 48 1.64 -16.02 -17.39
CA SER A 48 0.54 -16.98 -17.59
C SER A 48 0.28 -17.87 -16.39
N GLU A 49 1.33 -18.15 -15.62
CA GLU A 49 1.35 -18.85 -14.34
C GLU A 49 0.56 -18.12 -13.24
N LEU A 50 0.50 -16.79 -13.28
CA LEU A 50 -0.17 -15.97 -12.26
C LEU A 50 -1.63 -15.64 -12.58
N LYS A 51 -2.08 -15.87 -13.82
CA LYS A 51 -3.43 -15.47 -14.28
C LYS A 51 -4.54 -16.01 -13.40
N THR A 52 -4.45 -17.29 -13.02
CA THR A 52 -5.48 -17.93 -12.19
C THR A 52 -5.59 -17.25 -10.82
N ALA A 53 -4.46 -16.95 -10.18
CA ALA A 53 -4.46 -16.28 -8.88
C ALA A 53 -5.00 -14.84 -8.96
N VAL A 54 -4.80 -14.16 -10.10
CA VAL A 54 -5.26 -12.78 -10.31
C VAL A 54 -6.76 -12.71 -10.58
N VAL A 55 -7.33 -13.65 -11.33
CA VAL A 55 -8.76 -13.62 -11.73
C VAL A 55 -9.71 -13.51 -10.55
N ASP A 56 -9.40 -14.18 -9.44
CA ASP A 56 -10.26 -14.18 -8.25
C ASP A 56 -10.21 -12.85 -7.48
N ILE A 57 -9.11 -12.10 -7.64
CA ILE A 57 -8.82 -10.91 -6.83
C ILE A 57 -8.77 -9.61 -7.65
N GLU A 58 -8.82 -9.67 -8.98
CA GLU A 58 -8.62 -8.52 -9.89
C GLU A 58 -9.59 -7.36 -9.65
N LYS A 59 -10.75 -7.63 -9.04
CA LYS A 59 -11.79 -6.64 -8.73
C LYS A 59 -11.71 -6.11 -7.30
N MET A 60 -10.88 -6.70 -6.46
CA MET A 60 -10.78 -6.37 -5.05
C MET A 60 -9.91 -5.13 -4.81
N LYS A 61 -10.23 -4.39 -3.75
CA LYS A 61 -9.35 -3.35 -3.22
C LYS A 61 -8.50 -3.97 -2.12
N GLY A 62 -7.19 -3.99 -2.31
CA GLY A 62 -6.27 -4.56 -1.33
C GLY A 62 -5.01 -5.09 -2.00
N PHE A 63 -4.29 -5.96 -1.30
CA PHE A 63 -3.11 -6.63 -1.81
C PHE A 63 -3.17 -8.13 -1.54
N SER A 64 -2.35 -8.92 -2.25
CA SER A 64 -2.18 -10.34 -1.92
C SER A 64 -0.83 -10.84 -2.44
N VAL A 65 -0.19 -11.72 -1.68
CA VAL A 65 0.99 -12.47 -2.15
C VAL A 65 0.49 -13.63 -3.02
N ILE A 66 0.55 -13.47 -4.34
CA ILE A 66 -0.03 -14.43 -5.29
C ILE A 66 0.93 -15.56 -5.68
N GLU A 67 2.23 -15.36 -5.49
CA GLU A 67 3.25 -16.40 -5.63
C GLU A 67 4.47 -16.06 -4.76
N SER A 68 5.12 -17.11 -4.24
CA SER A 68 6.27 -17.02 -3.35
C SER A 68 7.22 -18.19 -3.61
N ASN A 69 8.39 -17.91 -4.18
CA ASN A 69 9.43 -18.88 -4.50
C ASN A 69 10.78 -18.42 -3.93
N ASP A 70 11.24 -19.05 -2.86
CA ASP A 70 12.45 -18.63 -2.13
C ASP A 70 12.39 -17.13 -1.79
N ASN A 71 13.22 -16.33 -2.48
CA ASN A 71 13.32 -14.89 -2.31
C ASN A 71 12.47 -14.10 -3.31
N GLU A 72 11.81 -14.74 -4.27
CA GLU A 72 11.00 -14.06 -5.28
C GLU A 72 9.52 -14.10 -4.87
N LYS A 73 8.95 -12.93 -4.60
CA LYS A 73 7.54 -12.77 -4.21
C LYS A 73 6.81 -11.94 -5.26
N TYR A 74 5.61 -12.36 -5.63
CA TYR A 74 4.73 -11.63 -6.54
C TYR A 74 3.54 -11.10 -5.75
N ILE A 75 3.38 -9.78 -5.76
CA ILE A 75 2.39 -9.07 -4.96
C ILE A 75 1.39 -8.42 -5.89
N PHE A 76 0.13 -8.85 -5.83
CA PHE A 76 -0.99 -8.14 -6.45
C PHE A 76 -1.36 -6.94 -5.58
N ILE A 77 -1.63 -5.79 -6.20
CA ILE A 77 -2.14 -4.59 -5.53
C ILE A 77 -3.23 -3.97 -6.39
N GLY A 78 -4.48 -3.98 -5.91
CA GLY A 78 -5.66 -3.51 -6.63
C GLY A 78 -6.35 -2.33 -5.95
N LEU A 79 -6.82 -1.37 -6.75
CA LEU A 79 -7.58 -0.21 -6.24
C LEU A 79 -9.08 -0.48 -6.06
N GLY A 80 -9.55 -1.65 -6.50
CA GLY A 80 -10.97 -1.97 -6.65
C GLY A 80 -11.64 -1.16 -7.76
N GLU A 81 -12.97 -1.03 -7.68
CA GLU A 81 -13.77 -0.35 -8.70
C GLU A 81 -13.45 1.14 -8.83
N LYS A 82 -13.22 1.58 -10.07
CA LYS A 82 -13.07 2.99 -10.45
C LYS A 82 -14.11 3.39 -11.50
N PRO A 83 -14.59 4.65 -11.48
CA PRO A 83 -15.73 5.08 -12.30
C PRO A 83 -15.39 5.30 -13.78
N THR A 84 -14.11 5.44 -14.11
CA THR A 84 -13.63 5.71 -15.47
C THR A 84 -12.34 4.96 -15.76
N ASP A 85 -11.90 4.99 -17.02
CA ASP A 85 -10.50 4.70 -17.37
C ASP A 85 -9.57 5.85 -16.90
N GLY A 86 -8.26 5.62 -17.02
CA GLY A 86 -7.22 6.60 -16.67
C GLY A 86 -6.77 6.60 -15.20
N TYR A 87 -7.34 5.73 -14.37
CA TYR A 87 -6.78 5.44 -13.05
C TYR A 87 -5.65 4.41 -13.16
N ASP A 88 -4.60 4.55 -12.34
CA ASP A 88 -3.48 3.60 -12.26
C ASP A 88 -2.90 3.51 -10.84
N VAL A 89 -2.14 2.44 -10.58
CA VAL A 89 -1.35 2.26 -9.35
C VAL A 89 0.10 2.63 -9.64
N ASP A 90 0.62 3.60 -8.90
CA ASP A 90 2.02 3.99 -8.94
C ASP A 90 2.76 3.51 -7.70
N VAL A 91 3.78 2.68 -7.88
CA VAL A 91 4.59 2.11 -6.79
C VAL A 91 5.71 3.09 -6.46
N LYS A 92 5.60 3.76 -5.32
CA LYS A 92 6.55 4.81 -4.89
C LYS A 92 7.79 4.25 -4.24
N SER A 93 7.64 3.23 -3.40
CA SER A 93 8.79 2.56 -2.78
C SER A 93 8.46 1.16 -2.29
N VAL A 94 9.49 0.31 -2.23
CA VAL A 94 9.45 -1.00 -1.56
C VAL A 94 10.61 -1.05 -0.58
N LYS A 95 10.32 -1.14 0.72
CA LYS A 95 11.34 -1.03 1.77
C LYS A 95 11.22 -2.17 2.77
N GLU A 96 12.36 -2.65 3.24
CA GLU A 96 12.46 -3.60 4.35
C GLU A 96 12.84 -2.87 5.62
N ALA A 97 12.07 -3.11 6.68
CA ALA A 97 12.41 -2.69 8.04
C ALA A 97 11.64 -3.56 9.04
N ASN A 98 12.28 -3.90 10.16
CA ASN A 98 11.64 -4.63 11.26
C ASN A 98 10.97 -5.94 10.81
N ASP A 99 11.69 -6.77 10.05
CA ASP A 99 11.24 -8.07 9.54
C ASP A 99 9.95 -8.02 8.70
N LYS A 100 9.71 -6.88 8.03
CA LYS A 100 8.56 -6.67 7.14
C LYS A 100 8.94 -5.85 5.91
N VAL A 101 8.32 -6.18 4.78
CA VAL A 101 8.36 -5.38 3.55
C VAL A 101 7.17 -4.44 3.52
N THR A 102 7.43 -3.16 3.36
CA THR A 102 6.41 -2.12 3.15
C THR A 102 6.46 -1.64 1.71
N ILE A 103 5.34 -1.75 1.00
CA ILE A 103 5.14 -1.20 -0.34
C ILE A 103 4.28 0.05 -0.20
N GLU A 104 4.85 1.19 -0.58
CA GLU A 104 4.13 2.46 -0.63
C GLU A 104 3.63 2.70 -2.06
N ILE A 105 2.33 2.91 -2.21
CA ILE A 105 1.68 3.19 -3.50
C ILE A 105 0.97 4.53 -3.50
N ASP A 106 0.68 5.03 -4.70
CA ASP A 106 -0.20 6.17 -4.93
C ASP A 106 -1.26 5.82 -5.98
N GLU A 107 -2.45 6.41 -5.81
CA GLU A 107 -3.52 6.30 -6.79
C GLU A 107 -3.39 7.45 -7.79
N ILE A 108 -3.00 7.12 -9.02
CA ILE A 108 -3.01 8.07 -10.12
C ILE A 108 -4.45 8.23 -10.58
N LYS A 109 -4.96 9.46 -10.51
CA LYS A 109 -6.29 9.82 -11.02
C LYS A 109 -6.14 10.42 -12.42
N PRO A 110 -7.12 10.20 -13.31
CA PRO A 110 -7.14 10.90 -14.59
C PRO A 110 -7.15 12.42 -14.35
N ALA A 111 -6.48 13.17 -15.22
CA ALA A 111 -6.52 14.63 -15.17
C ALA A 111 -7.95 15.14 -15.37
N ALA A 112 -8.27 16.30 -14.79
CA ALA A 112 -9.62 16.86 -14.83
C ALA A 112 -10.14 17.14 -16.27
N ASP A 113 -9.22 17.35 -17.20
CA ASP A 113 -9.47 17.59 -18.62
C ASP A 113 -9.16 16.38 -19.52
N ALA A 114 -8.81 15.22 -18.93
CA ALA A 114 -8.56 14.00 -19.67
C ALA A 114 -9.86 13.52 -20.35
N LYS A 115 -9.73 13.08 -21.61
CA LYS A 115 -10.81 12.37 -22.30
C LYS A 115 -10.83 10.94 -21.78
N VAL A 116 -11.77 10.67 -20.87
CA VAL A 116 -11.98 9.36 -20.25
C VAL A 116 -13.30 8.74 -20.67
N THR A 117 -13.36 7.41 -20.66
CA THR A 117 -14.58 6.64 -20.84
C THR A 117 -15.24 6.42 -19.49
N THR A 118 -16.54 6.73 -19.38
CA THR A 118 -17.34 6.43 -18.19
C THR A 118 -17.75 4.96 -18.18
N ALA A 119 -16.80 4.09 -17.85
CA ALA A 119 -17.03 2.67 -17.63
C ALA A 119 -16.29 2.22 -16.37
N LYS A 120 -16.88 1.29 -15.62
CA LYS A 120 -16.24 0.72 -14.44
C LYS A 120 -14.93 0.01 -14.83
N THR A 121 -13.85 0.36 -14.16
CA THR A 121 -12.53 -0.27 -14.32
C THR A 121 -12.00 -0.78 -12.99
N TYR A 122 -10.97 -1.63 -13.05
CA TYR A 122 -10.35 -2.23 -11.88
C TYR A 122 -8.82 -2.16 -12.03
N PRO A 123 -8.21 -0.99 -11.78
CA PRO A 123 -6.77 -0.84 -11.92
C PRO A 123 -6.03 -1.64 -10.86
N TYR A 124 -4.99 -2.35 -11.29
CA TYR A 124 -4.09 -3.10 -10.41
C TYR A 124 -2.68 -3.11 -10.98
N VAL A 125 -1.73 -3.46 -10.12
CA VAL A 125 -0.34 -3.73 -10.49
C VAL A 125 0.11 -5.05 -9.87
N ILE A 126 1.00 -5.76 -10.56
CA ILE A 126 1.75 -6.88 -9.97
C ILE A 126 3.19 -6.43 -9.79
N VAL A 127 3.69 -6.57 -8.57
CA VAL A 127 5.06 -6.21 -8.21
C VAL A 127 5.82 -7.49 -7.89
N LYS A 128 6.91 -7.73 -8.61
CA LYS A 128 7.90 -8.75 -8.25
C LYS A 128 8.90 -8.13 -7.28
N VAL A 129 9.03 -8.72 -6.09
CA VAL A 129 9.93 -8.26 -5.02
C VAL A 129 10.95 -9.36 -4.73
N ASN A 130 12.23 -9.00 -4.65
CA ASN A 130 13.29 -9.92 -4.25
C ASN A 130 13.65 -9.72 -2.77
N THR A 131 13.12 -10.59 -1.91
CA THR A 131 13.22 -10.52 -0.45
C THR A 131 13.07 -11.90 0.18
N ALA A 132 13.81 -12.14 1.27
CA ALA A 132 13.67 -13.34 2.09
C ALA A 132 12.54 -13.22 3.13
N LEU A 133 11.91 -12.05 3.26
CA LEU A 133 10.85 -11.81 4.23
C LEU A 133 9.49 -12.25 3.67
N ASP A 134 8.63 -12.75 4.55
CA ASP A 134 7.27 -13.19 4.20
C ASP A 134 6.18 -12.22 4.67
N ALA A 135 6.52 -11.26 5.53
CA ALA A 135 5.57 -10.27 6.02
C ALA A 135 5.51 -9.06 5.06
N PHE A 136 4.31 -8.77 4.56
CA PHE A 136 4.05 -7.65 3.66
C PHE A 136 3.01 -6.70 4.25
N GLU A 137 3.20 -5.41 3.97
CA GLU A 137 2.21 -4.37 4.16
C GLU A 137 2.20 -3.46 2.94
N VAL A 138 1.00 -3.07 2.51
CA VAL A 138 0.81 -2.09 1.45
C VAL A 138 0.12 -0.87 2.04
N ILE A 139 0.73 0.29 1.87
CA ILE A 139 0.20 1.58 2.32
C ILE A 139 0.11 2.57 1.17
N THR A 140 -0.85 3.48 1.22
CA THR A 140 -0.88 4.63 0.32
C THR A 140 0.01 5.76 0.83
N THR A 141 0.38 6.69 -0.04
CA THR A 141 1.02 7.97 0.32
C THR A 141 0.21 8.81 1.33
N SER A 142 -1.11 8.58 1.42
CA SER A 142 -1.99 9.19 2.42
C SER A 142 -2.04 8.44 3.76
N GLY A 143 -1.36 7.29 3.87
CA GLY A 143 -1.34 6.43 5.04
C GLY A 143 -2.52 5.46 5.16
N GLU A 144 -3.30 5.23 4.09
CA GLU A 144 -4.31 4.16 4.09
C GLU A 144 -3.60 2.82 3.97
N GLN A 145 -3.86 1.90 4.90
CA GLN A 145 -3.35 0.53 4.83
C GLN A 145 -4.32 -0.34 4.01
N PHE A 146 -3.80 -1.02 2.99
CA PHE A 146 -4.55 -1.99 2.21
C PHE A 146 -4.64 -3.31 2.97
N LYS A 147 -5.78 -4.01 2.84
CA LYS A 147 -5.99 -5.33 3.45
C LYS A 147 -5.38 -6.41 2.57
N ASP A 148 -4.95 -7.51 3.19
CA ASP A 148 -4.66 -8.75 2.47
C ASP A 148 -6.00 -9.38 2.05
N VAL A 149 -6.18 -9.61 0.75
CA VAL A 149 -7.41 -10.16 0.17
C VAL A 149 -7.35 -11.66 -0.08
N ALA A 150 -6.23 -12.33 0.23
CA ALA A 150 -6.11 -13.78 0.15
C ALA A 150 -7.20 -14.47 0.99
N ASP A 151 -7.46 -13.95 2.20
CA ASP A 151 -8.41 -14.54 3.14
C ASP A 151 -9.87 -14.39 2.67
N GLU A 152 -10.21 -13.32 1.93
CA GLU A 152 -11.57 -13.06 1.45
C GLU A 152 -12.01 -14.03 0.34
N THR A 153 -11.06 -14.71 -0.34
CA THR A 153 -11.36 -15.75 -1.34
C THR A 153 -11.70 -17.12 -0.75
N SER A 154 -11.55 -17.31 0.57
CA SER A 154 -11.84 -18.59 1.24
C SER A 154 -13.29 -18.73 1.75
N GLU A 155 -14.12 -17.68 1.66
CA GLU A 155 -15.52 -17.67 2.13
C GLU A 155 -16.57 -17.49 1.02
N THR A 156 -16.42 -18.15 -0.14
CA THR A 156 -17.56 -18.33 -1.06
C THR A 156 -17.57 -19.73 -1.66
N THR A 157 -17.65 -20.74 -0.79
CA THR A 157 -18.23 -22.04 -1.17
C THR A 157 -19.00 -22.56 0.04
N ASP A 158 -20.30 -22.23 0.13
CA ASP A 158 -21.36 -23.21 0.37
C ASP A 158 -22.75 -22.56 0.49
N ASN A 159 -23.71 -23.27 -0.12
CA ASN A 159 -25.17 -23.20 0.00
C ASN A 159 -25.95 -22.42 -1.07
N ASN A 160 -26.16 -23.06 -2.24
CA ASN A 160 -27.52 -23.59 -2.52
C ASN A 160 -27.48 -24.66 -3.64
N THR A 161 -27.50 -25.93 -3.25
CA THR A 161 -28.14 -26.98 -4.04
C THR A 161 -28.73 -27.98 -3.05
N THR A 162 -30.06 -28.01 -2.96
CA THR A 162 -30.89 -29.21 -3.12
C THR A 162 -32.33 -28.90 -2.75
N GLY A 163 -33.26 -29.18 -3.66
CA GLY A 163 -34.55 -29.75 -3.24
C GLY A 163 -35.81 -29.18 -3.89
N ASN A 164 -36.18 -29.79 -5.02
CA ASN A 164 -37.51 -30.35 -5.29
C ASN A 164 -38.66 -29.38 -5.67
N THR A 165 -39.26 -29.60 -6.84
CA THR A 165 -40.54 -30.34 -7.01
C THR A 165 -41.17 -30.05 -8.38
N THR A 166 -41.35 -31.11 -9.15
CA THR A 166 -42.22 -31.23 -10.33
C THR A 166 -43.60 -30.61 -10.10
N ASN A 167 -44.14 -29.84 -11.06
CA ASN A 167 -45.56 -29.92 -11.39
C ASN A 167 -45.84 -29.47 -12.82
N THR A 168 -46.29 -30.45 -13.61
CA THR A 168 -47.11 -30.31 -14.81
C THR A 168 -48.41 -29.58 -14.47
N THR A 169 -48.85 -28.63 -15.30
CA THR A 169 -50.28 -28.27 -15.42
C THR A 169 -50.57 -27.78 -16.83
N THR A 170 -51.49 -28.50 -17.47
CA THR A 170 -52.21 -28.16 -18.69
C THR A 170 -53.50 -27.46 -18.27
N GLU A 171 -53.76 -26.24 -18.75
CA GLU A 171 -55.09 -25.60 -18.88
C GLU A 171 -54.94 -24.66 -20.09
N ASP A 172 -55.43 -24.97 -21.29
CA ASP A 172 -56.82 -24.82 -21.77
C ASP A 172 -57.54 -23.61 -21.17
N THR A 173 -57.84 -22.59 -22.00
CA THR A 173 -59.18 -21.99 -22.20
C THR A 173 -59.06 -20.82 -23.20
N THR A 174 -59.61 -21.03 -24.39
CA THR A 174 -60.51 -20.16 -25.17
C THR A 174 -60.39 -18.62 -25.08
N GLU A 175 -60.13 -17.96 -26.22
CA GLU A 175 -61.08 -17.09 -26.95
C GLU A 175 -60.63 -16.90 -28.41
#